data_AF-A0A183B8V6-F1
#
_entry.id   AF-A0A183B8V6-F1
#
_cell.length_a   1.000
_cell.length_b   1.000
_cell.length_c   1.000
_cell.angle_alpha   90.00
_cell.angle_beta   90.00
_cell.angle_gamma   90.00
#
_symmetry.space_group_name_H-M   'P 1'
#
loop_
_entity.id
_entity.type
_entity.pdbx_description
1 polymer ?
#
loop_
_entity_poly.entity_id
_entity_poly.type
_entity_poly.pdbx_seq_one_letter_code
_entity_poly.pdbx_strand_id
1 'polypeptide(L)'
;LEEYCEPLYRRDPVTMVDCLPKLINAVRLIYGVSTYYNTAENITSLLVKITNQMILACRAYIFDRGRRDMWTKPFADTVRRLIDCCRLNEAYQENFHRVKEELDRRPDSRKFDFSEIYIFGKFNIFCRRLQAIRDVLEQTEHYAQMQTSNIEGLAPLIGQYTTAVTQLTKKPLNVLDQRDTEVDEEFELFFERMKAIQTGLEELFASKLDLIPSAQMAIQVIQQFDQLRLVESAIEPGYFRALIQFSKEIDQVAREYKKHKDQPAIPWDMPPVAGSVQVSMAQAIGAYRRGILVP
;
A
#
# COMPACT_ATOMS: atom_id res chain seq x y z
N LEU A 1 18.60 16.05 34.46
CA LEU A 1 18.89 15.29 33.21
C LEU A 1 18.32 13.89 33.30
N GLU A 2 18.65 13.12 34.35
CA GLU A 2 18.11 11.77 34.56
C GLU A 2 16.57 11.74 34.54
N GLU A 3 15.89 12.62 35.28
CA GLU A 3 14.42 12.70 35.31
C GLU A 3 13.77 13.01 33.93
N TYR A 4 14.47 13.76 33.06
CA TYR A 4 13.97 14.11 31.72
C TYR A 4 14.30 13.05 30.66
N CYS A 5 15.34 12.25 30.89
CA CYS A 5 15.75 11.15 30.02
C CYS A 5 15.13 9.81 30.44
N GLU A 6 14.67 9.66 31.68
CA GLU A 6 14.02 8.45 32.21
C GLU A 6 12.78 8.00 31.39
N PRO A 7 11.94 8.92 30.86
CA PRO A 7 10.90 8.55 29.90
C PRO A 7 11.44 7.81 28.67
N LEU A 8 12.62 8.16 28.16
CA LEU A 8 13.22 7.53 26.98
C LEU A 8 13.60 6.05 27.21
N TYR A 9 13.76 5.64 28.47
CA TYR A 9 14.11 4.26 28.82
C TYR A 9 12.90 3.40 29.20
N ARG A 10 11.77 4.02 29.55
CA ARG A 10 10.58 3.31 30.09
C ARG A 10 9.33 3.42 29.24
N ARG A 11 9.24 4.43 28.37
CA ARG A 11 8.03 4.76 27.60
C ARG A 11 8.09 4.23 26.17
N ASP A 12 6.92 4.11 25.55
CA ASP A 12 6.78 3.83 24.12
C ASP A 12 6.96 5.11 23.27
N PRO A 13 7.24 4.99 21.96
CA PRO A 13 7.44 6.13 21.07
C PRO A 13 6.29 7.15 21.07
N VAL A 14 5.05 6.74 21.31
CA VAL A 14 3.88 7.65 21.31
C VAL A 14 3.97 8.58 22.51
N THR A 15 4.18 8.03 23.71
CA THR A 15 4.27 8.84 24.94
C THR A 15 5.60 9.59 25.08
N MET A 16 6.61 9.25 24.29
CA MET A 16 7.85 10.04 24.17
C MET A 16 7.63 11.37 23.48
N VAL A 17 6.72 11.45 22.49
CA VAL A 17 6.43 12.69 21.75
C VAL A 17 6.05 13.82 22.70
N ASP A 18 5.21 13.54 23.69
CA ASP A 18 4.76 14.51 24.70
C ASP A 18 5.91 15.05 25.57
N CYS A 19 7.00 14.30 25.68
CA CYS A 19 8.16 14.66 26.51
C CYS A 19 9.22 15.44 25.73
N LEU A 20 9.21 15.41 24.40
CA LEU A 20 10.19 16.08 23.54
C LEU A 20 10.32 17.58 23.81
N PRO A 21 9.24 18.37 23.98
CA PRO A 21 9.37 19.80 24.26
C PRO A 21 10.16 20.07 25.54
N LYS A 22 9.96 19.26 26.58
CA LYS A 22 10.68 19.38 27.86
C LYS A 22 12.13 18.96 27.71
N LEU A 23 12.39 17.86 26.99
CA LEU A 23 13.73 17.33 26.76
C LEU A 23 14.61 18.32 25.98
N ILE A 24 14.12 18.85 24.84
CA ILE A 24 14.88 19.82 24.04
C ILE A 24 15.14 21.10 24.83
N ASN A 25 14.15 21.58 25.60
CA ASN A 25 14.35 22.75 26.46
C ASN A 25 15.38 22.48 27.58
N ALA A 26 15.43 21.28 28.14
CA ALA A 26 16.47 20.92 29.10
C ALA A 26 17.87 20.94 28.45
N VAL A 27 18.01 20.41 27.23
CA VAL A 27 19.27 20.48 26.46
C VAL A 27 19.67 21.94 26.18
N ARG A 28 18.70 22.79 25.80
CA ARG A 28 18.91 24.24 25.64
C ARG A 28 19.43 24.90 26.92
N LEU A 29 18.85 24.59 28.07
CA LEU A 29 19.29 25.15 29.35
C LEU A 29 20.71 24.69 29.71
N ILE A 30 21.05 23.43 29.45
CA ILE A 30 22.42 22.92 29.66
C ILE A 30 23.42 23.68 28.80
N TYR A 31 23.09 23.90 27.52
CA TYR A 31 23.99 24.64 26.62
C TYR A 31 24.17 26.11 27.04
N GLY A 32 23.10 26.74 27.55
CA GLY A 32 23.12 28.15 27.96
C GLY A 32 23.73 28.40 29.35
N VAL A 33 23.55 27.47 30.30
CA VAL A 33 23.83 27.71 31.73
C VAL A 33 25.00 26.86 32.25
N SER A 34 25.30 25.70 31.65
CA SER A 34 26.37 24.84 32.14
C SER A 34 27.73 25.53 32.04
N THR A 35 28.55 25.43 33.08
CA THR A 35 29.92 25.97 33.10
C THR A 35 30.92 25.06 32.40
N TYR A 36 30.68 23.74 32.40
CA TYR A 36 31.62 22.72 31.91
C TYR A 36 31.10 21.89 30.72
N TYR A 37 29.79 21.95 30.42
CA TYR A 37 29.15 21.14 29.37
C TYR A 37 28.53 21.98 28.24
N ASN A 38 28.89 23.25 28.14
CA ASN A 38 28.33 24.22 27.20
C ASN A 38 29.09 24.29 25.86
N THR A 39 29.81 23.25 25.45
CA THR A 39 30.46 23.22 24.13
C THR A 39 29.52 22.62 23.09
N ALA A 40 29.63 23.06 21.84
CA ALA A 40 28.80 22.54 20.76
C ALA A 40 29.01 21.03 20.55
N GLU A 41 30.23 20.54 20.76
CA GLU A 41 30.59 19.12 20.69
C GLU A 41 29.88 18.30 21.78
N ASN A 42 29.88 18.77 23.03
CA ASN A 42 29.23 18.07 24.15
C ASN A 42 27.72 17.99 23.96
N ILE A 43 27.08 19.08 23.50
CA ILE A 43 25.64 19.10 23.21
C ILE A 43 25.30 18.21 22.01
N THR A 44 26.09 18.25 20.94
CA THR A 44 25.90 17.37 19.79
C THR A 44 26.02 15.90 20.22
N SER A 45 27.01 15.55 21.03
CA SER A 45 27.18 14.21 21.59
C SER A 45 25.99 13.77 22.45
N LEU A 46 25.45 14.68 23.27
CA LEU A 46 24.24 14.42 24.06
C LEU A 46 23.02 14.15 23.18
N LEU A 47 22.79 14.99 22.17
CA LEU A 47 21.69 14.83 21.22
C LEU A 47 21.82 13.52 20.42
N VAL A 48 23.02 13.15 19.99
CA VAL A 48 23.29 11.86 19.33
C VAL A 48 22.95 10.68 20.25
N LYS A 49 23.28 10.77 21.55
CA LYS A 49 22.91 9.75 22.54
C LYS A 49 21.39 9.67 22.72
N ILE A 50 20.70 10.80 22.78
CA ILE A 50 19.23 10.86 22.84
C ILE A 50 18.62 10.18 21.60
N THR A 51 19.09 10.53 20.40
CA THR A 51 18.65 9.91 19.15
C THR A 51 18.84 8.39 19.17
N ASN A 52 20.01 7.91 19.62
CA ASN A 52 20.27 6.47 19.72
C ASN A 52 19.30 5.77 20.69
N GLN A 53 18.96 6.39 21.81
CA GLN A 53 17.99 5.83 22.76
C GLN A 53 16.57 5.80 22.18
N MET A 54 16.15 6.83 21.45
CA MET A 54 14.86 6.83 20.74
C MET A 54 14.77 5.69 19.72
N ILE A 55 15.82 5.45 18.93
CA ILE A 55 15.86 4.32 17.99
C ILE A 55 15.75 2.98 18.71
N LEU A 56 16.44 2.81 19.85
CA LEU A 56 16.35 1.59 20.66
C LEU A 56 14.93 1.37 21.20
N ALA A 57 14.27 2.43 21.66
CA ALA A 57 12.88 2.36 22.11
C ALA A 57 11.92 2.02 20.97
N CYS A 58 12.10 2.61 19.78
CA CYS A 58 11.34 2.27 18.58
C CYS A 58 11.49 0.77 18.23
N ARG A 59 12.71 0.24 18.24
CA ARG A 59 12.95 -1.19 18.01
C ARG A 59 12.24 -2.08 19.03
N ALA A 60 12.32 -1.71 20.32
CA ALA A 60 11.66 -2.45 21.38
C ALA A 60 10.12 -2.41 21.27
N TYR A 61 9.57 -1.28 20.83
CA TYR A 61 8.15 -1.07 20.57
C TYR A 61 7.65 -1.87 19.38
N ILE A 62 8.43 -1.95 18.29
CA ILE A 62 8.05 -2.75 17.11
C ILE A 62 8.09 -4.25 17.43
N PHE A 63 9.12 -4.74 18.15
CA PHE A 63 9.33 -6.17 18.42
C PHE A 63 8.76 -6.71 19.74
N ASP A 64 7.94 -5.95 20.47
CA ASP A 64 7.37 -6.33 21.79
C ASP A 64 8.39 -7.02 22.72
N ARG A 65 9.56 -6.40 22.91
CA ARG A 65 10.60 -6.84 23.86
C ARG A 65 11.01 -8.33 23.76
N GLY A 66 11.18 -8.89 22.57
CA GLY A 66 11.90 -10.17 22.42
C GLY A 66 11.49 -11.09 21.27
N ARG A 67 10.46 -10.76 20.49
CA ARG A 67 10.14 -11.54 19.28
C ARG A 67 10.83 -10.93 18.07
N ARG A 68 11.50 -11.75 17.26
CA ARG A 68 12.16 -11.31 16.02
C ARG A 68 11.25 -11.35 14.78
N ASP A 69 10.05 -11.86 14.93
CA ASP A 69 9.16 -12.09 13.79
C ASP A 69 8.13 -10.95 13.68
N MET A 70 8.35 -10.11 12.67
CA MET A 70 7.49 -8.99 12.32
C MET A 70 6.29 -9.43 11.47
N TRP A 71 6.42 -10.57 10.78
CA TRP A 71 5.51 -11.00 9.72
C TRP A 71 4.26 -11.71 10.25
N THR A 72 4.31 -12.23 11.47
CA THR A 72 3.19 -12.94 12.12
C THR A 72 2.26 -12.02 12.91
N LYS A 73 2.55 -10.72 12.98
CA LYS A 73 1.72 -9.74 13.68
C LYS A 73 0.57 -9.26 12.80
N PRO A 74 -0.57 -8.82 13.40
CA PRO A 74 -1.64 -8.19 12.64
C PRO A 74 -1.13 -6.98 11.84
N PHE A 75 -1.39 -6.98 10.54
CA PHE A 75 -0.95 -5.95 9.59
C PHE A 75 -1.19 -4.53 10.11
N ALA A 76 -2.43 -4.24 10.54
CA ALA A 76 -2.82 -2.93 11.02
C ALA A 76 -2.03 -2.46 12.27
N ASP A 77 -1.72 -3.37 13.21
CA ASP A 77 -0.95 -2.99 14.40
C ASP A 77 0.51 -2.73 14.05
N THR A 78 1.11 -3.56 13.20
CA THR A 78 2.50 -3.37 12.76
C THR A 78 2.67 -2.06 12.02
N VAL A 79 1.81 -1.77 11.02
CA VAL A 79 1.86 -0.51 10.26
C VAL A 79 1.69 0.70 11.18
N ARG A 80 0.73 0.66 12.11
CA ARG A 80 0.54 1.74 13.10
C ARG A 80 1.81 1.99 13.90
N ARG A 81 2.47 0.95 14.40
CA ARG A 81 3.71 1.09 15.18
C ARG A 81 4.87 1.68 14.37
N LEU A 82 5.00 1.30 13.09
CA LEU A 82 6.00 1.88 12.19
C LEU A 82 5.76 3.38 12.00
N ILE A 83 4.49 3.78 11.80
CA ILE A 83 4.09 5.19 11.68
C ILE A 83 4.37 5.96 12.98
N ASP A 84 4.03 5.42 14.14
CA ASP A 84 4.30 6.04 15.44
C ASP A 84 5.81 6.32 15.62
N CYS A 85 6.67 5.39 15.21
CA CYS A 85 8.13 5.57 15.26
C CYS A 85 8.64 6.67 14.32
N CYS A 86 8.07 6.80 13.11
CA CYS A 86 8.41 7.90 12.19
C CYS A 86 7.95 9.24 12.74
N ARG A 87 6.74 9.31 13.31
CA ARG A 87 6.21 10.52 13.97
C ARG A 87 7.07 10.99 15.12
N LEU A 88 7.67 10.07 15.88
CA LEU A 88 8.61 10.44 16.94
C LEU A 88 9.81 11.22 16.38
N ASN A 89 10.36 10.78 15.25
CA ASN A 89 11.50 11.46 14.60
C ASN A 89 11.09 12.82 14.01
N GLU A 90 9.92 12.90 13.38
CA GLU A 90 9.35 14.16 12.87
C GLU A 90 9.17 15.17 14.01
N ALA A 91 8.48 14.78 15.09
CA ALA A 91 8.27 15.64 16.25
C ALA A 91 9.59 16.03 16.93
N TYR A 92 10.59 15.15 16.94
CA TYR A 92 11.91 15.45 17.51
C TYR A 92 12.62 16.55 16.73
N GLN A 93 12.60 16.48 15.40
CA GLN A 93 13.15 17.52 14.51
C GLN A 93 12.37 18.83 14.63
N GLU A 94 11.04 18.78 14.61
CA GLU A 94 10.20 19.97 14.78
C GLU A 94 10.48 20.71 16.10
N ASN A 95 10.58 19.98 17.21
CA ASN A 95 10.87 20.59 18.51
C ASN A 95 12.28 21.19 18.57
N PHE A 96 13.26 20.55 17.91
CA PHE A 96 14.61 21.09 17.78
C PHE A 96 14.64 22.37 16.95
N HIS A 97 13.99 22.38 15.77
CA HIS A 97 13.92 23.55 14.89
C HIS A 97 13.17 24.71 15.55
N ARG A 98 12.07 24.43 16.26
CA ARG A 98 11.34 25.46 17.03
C ARG A 98 12.25 26.15 18.04
N VAL A 99 13.05 25.39 18.78
CA VAL A 99 13.98 25.96 19.78
C VAL A 99 15.13 26.72 19.11
N LYS A 100 15.64 26.25 17.97
CA LYS A 100 16.64 26.95 17.17
C LYS A 100 16.13 28.31 16.71
N GLU A 101 14.92 28.36 16.14
CA GLU A 101 14.28 29.62 15.70
C GLU A 101 14.03 30.60 16.85
N GLU A 102 13.61 30.11 18.03
CA GLU A 102 13.40 30.96 19.22
C GLU A 102 14.69 31.64 19.70
N LEU A 103 15.84 30.97 19.55
CA LEU A 103 17.15 31.50 19.91
C LEU A 103 17.68 32.46 18.84
N ASP A 104 17.47 32.15 17.56
CA ASP A 104 17.91 33.02 16.46
C ASP A 104 17.21 34.39 16.47
N ARG A 105 15.98 34.48 17.02
CA ARG A 105 15.27 35.76 17.23
C ARG A 105 15.87 36.62 18.35
N ARG A 106 16.73 36.07 19.22
CA ARG A 106 17.31 36.78 20.37
C ARG A 106 18.77 37.12 20.08
N PRO A 107 19.12 38.41 19.87
CA PRO A 107 20.47 38.81 19.44
C PRO A 107 21.58 38.47 20.44
N ASP A 108 21.28 38.45 21.74
CA ASP A 108 22.26 38.14 22.81
C ASP A 108 22.30 36.66 23.19
N SER A 109 21.55 35.80 22.50
CA SER A 109 21.49 34.37 22.84
C SER A 109 22.48 33.55 22.02
N ARG A 110 23.02 32.50 22.64
CA ARG A 110 23.94 31.58 21.98
C ARG A 110 23.20 30.77 20.93
N LYS A 111 23.67 30.83 19.68
CA LYS A 111 23.04 30.14 18.55
C LYS A 111 23.05 28.62 18.72
N PHE A 112 21.93 28.00 18.36
CA PHE A 112 21.72 26.55 18.40
C PHE A 112 22.13 25.90 17.07
N ASP A 113 23.34 26.20 16.63
CA ASP A 113 23.85 25.79 15.32
C ASP A 113 24.66 24.50 15.45
N PHE A 114 23.94 23.37 15.39
CA PHE A 114 24.52 22.04 15.44
C PHE A 114 24.28 21.30 14.13
N SER A 115 25.18 20.38 13.80
CA SER A 115 25.04 19.57 12.58
C SER A 115 23.90 18.56 12.73
N GLU A 116 22.80 18.87 12.04
CA GLU A 116 21.59 18.07 11.98
C GLU A 116 21.83 16.68 11.37
N ILE A 117 22.82 16.56 10.47
CA ILE A 117 23.23 15.27 9.89
C ILE A 117 23.75 14.32 10.98
N TYR A 118 24.58 14.81 11.90
CA TYR A 118 25.07 13.98 12.99
C TYR A 118 23.96 13.64 13.99
N ILE A 119 23.06 14.58 14.28
CA ILE A 119 22.00 14.40 15.28
C ILE A 119 20.89 13.48 14.78
N PHE A 120 20.34 13.73 13.59
CA PHE A 120 19.14 13.08 13.06
C PHE A 120 19.44 12.05 11.98
N GLY A 121 20.60 12.13 11.30
CA GLY A 121 20.89 11.32 10.11
C GLY A 121 20.66 9.82 10.34
N LYS A 122 21.10 9.29 11.49
CA LYS A 122 20.87 7.88 11.84
C LYS A 122 19.39 7.54 12.00
N PHE A 123 18.58 8.43 12.60
CA PHE A 123 17.14 8.22 12.77
C PHE A 123 16.39 8.38 11.45
N ASN A 124 16.79 9.32 10.60
CA ASN A 124 16.24 9.49 9.26
C ASN A 124 16.43 8.22 8.41
N ILE A 125 17.62 7.62 8.43
CA ILE A 125 17.87 6.36 7.72
C ILE A 125 17.02 5.22 8.33
N PHE A 126 16.88 5.17 9.66
CA PHE A 126 15.99 4.20 10.30
C PHE A 126 14.53 4.37 9.84
N CYS A 127 14.00 5.59 9.79
CA CYS A 127 12.65 5.87 9.29
C CYS A 127 12.47 5.44 7.83
N ARG A 128 13.47 5.63 6.96
CA ARG A 128 13.43 5.11 5.57
C ARG A 128 13.31 3.59 5.55
N ARG A 129 14.06 2.88 6.40
CA ARG A 129 13.93 1.42 6.55
C ARG A 129 12.53 1.04 7.02
N LEU A 130 11.94 1.76 8.00
CA LEU A 130 10.57 1.52 8.45
C LEU A 130 9.54 1.75 7.34
N GLN A 131 9.76 2.73 6.48
CA GLN A 131 8.93 2.99 5.29
C GLN A 131 9.02 1.83 4.29
N ALA A 132 10.22 1.37 3.95
CA ALA A 132 10.40 0.23 3.05
C ALA A 132 9.72 -1.05 3.59
N ILE A 133 9.82 -1.29 4.91
CA ILE A 133 9.09 -2.39 5.57
C ILE A 133 7.58 -2.22 5.40
N ARG A 134 7.06 -1.01 5.63
CA ARG A 134 5.63 -0.71 5.48
C ARG A 134 5.18 -0.98 4.06
N ASP A 135 5.94 -0.54 3.05
CA ASP A 135 5.62 -0.74 1.64
C ASP A 135 5.53 -2.24 1.31
N VAL A 136 6.46 -3.05 1.81
CA VAL A 136 6.44 -4.52 1.67
C VAL A 136 5.21 -5.16 2.33
N LEU A 137 4.86 -4.71 3.54
CA LEU A 137 3.65 -5.18 4.24
C LEU A 137 2.39 -4.80 3.46
N GLU A 138 2.31 -3.56 2.96
CA GLU A 138 1.17 -3.06 2.18
C GLU A 138 0.99 -3.85 0.88
N GLN A 139 2.09 -4.15 0.17
CA GLN A 139 2.04 -5.02 -1.00
C GLN A 139 1.62 -6.45 -0.65
N THR A 140 2.10 -6.99 0.47
CA THR A 140 1.71 -8.33 0.90
C THR A 140 0.20 -8.40 1.16
N GLU A 141 -0.37 -7.42 1.86
CA GLU A 141 -1.80 -7.33 2.13
C GLU A 141 -2.61 -7.09 0.86
N HIS A 142 -2.13 -6.21 -0.03
CA HIS A 142 -2.83 -5.87 -1.28
C HIS A 142 -3.06 -7.10 -2.17
N TYR A 143 -2.05 -7.95 -2.32
CA TYR A 143 -2.13 -9.16 -3.16
C TYR A 143 -2.74 -10.37 -2.43
N ALA A 144 -2.99 -10.30 -1.11
CA ALA A 144 -3.57 -11.40 -0.34
C ALA A 144 -4.96 -11.82 -0.85
N GLN A 145 -5.74 -10.86 -1.39
CA GLN A 145 -7.08 -11.12 -1.94
C GLN A 145 -7.08 -12.14 -3.10
N MET A 146 -5.96 -12.26 -3.83
CA MET A 146 -5.80 -13.26 -4.88
C MET A 146 -6.01 -14.68 -4.36
N GLN A 147 -5.58 -14.96 -3.12
CA GLN A 147 -5.65 -16.31 -2.53
C GLN A 147 -7.09 -16.74 -2.24
N THR A 148 -8.00 -15.79 -2.06
CA THR A 148 -9.42 -16.03 -1.80
C THR A 148 -10.29 -16.00 -3.05
N SER A 149 -9.71 -15.65 -4.20
CA SER A 149 -10.44 -15.51 -5.45
C SER A 149 -10.61 -16.83 -6.19
N ASN A 150 -11.77 -17.01 -6.82
CA ASN A 150 -12.12 -18.20 -7.61
C ASN A 150 -11.94 -18.01 -9.13
N ILE A 151 -11.20 -16.99 -9.55
CA ILE A 151 -10.97 -16.75 -10.99
C ILE A 151 -10.06 -17.86 -11.56
N GLU A 152 -10.55 -18.51 -12.60
CA GLU A 152 -9.81 -19.56 -13.30
C GLU A 152 -8.54 -19.00 -13.96
N GLY A 153 -7.40 -19.67 -13.71
CA GLY A 153 -6.09 -19.25 -14.22
C GLY A 153 -5.23 -18.48 -13.20
N LEU A 154 -5.76 -18.15 -12.01
CA LEU A 154 -4.97 -17.49 -10.96
C LEU A 154 -3.98 -18.41 -10.24
N ALA A 155 -4.18 -19.73 -10.27
CA ALA A 155 -3.38 -20.68 -9.48
C ALA A 155 -1.84 -20.53 -9.66
N PRO A 156 -1.28 -20.34 -10.87
CA PRO A 156 0.15 -20.09 -11.05
C PRO A 156 0.62 -18.80 -10.38
N LEU A 157 -0.17 -17.72 -10.50
CA LEU A 157 0.15 -16.41 -9.92
C LEU A 157 0.06 -16.44 -8.39
N ILE A 158 -0.93 -17.14 -7.83
CA ILE A 158 -1.03 -17.41 -6.39
C ILE A 158 0.19 -18.20 -5.89
N GLY A 159 0.67 -19.18 -6.68
CA GLY A 159 1.90 -19.93 -6.38
C GLY A 159 3.15 -19.04 -6.35
N GLN A 160 3.28 -18.10 -7.30
CA GLN A 160 4.36 -17.11 -7.34
C GLN A 160 4.30 -16.18 -6.13
N TYR A 161 3.11 -15.63 -5.82
CA TYR A 161 2.89 -14.79 -4.63
C TYR A 161 3.29 -15.51 -3.34
N THR A 162 2.78 -16.73 -3.15
CA THR A 162 3.06 -17.54 -1.96
C THR A 162 4.55 -17.82 -1.83
N THR A 163 5.23 -18.08 -2.95
CA THR A 163 6.69 -18.27 -2.98
C THR A 163 7.43 -17.00 -2.59
N ALA A 164 7.04 -15.84 -3.15
CA ALA A 164 7.66 -14.55 -2.85
C ALA A 164 7.55 -14.21 -1.36
N VAL A 165 6.36 -14.33 -0.77
CA VAL A 165 6.13 -14.08 0.67
C VAL A 165 6.89 -15.10 1.53
N THR A 166 6.88 -16.38 1.14
CA THR A 166 7.57 -17.43 1.92
C THR A 166 9.09 -17.24 1.95
N GLN A 167 9.69 -16.83 0.83
CA GLN A 167 11.13 -16.59 0.76
C GLN A 167 11.55 -15.40 1.63
N LEU A 168 10.78 -14.32 1.60
CA LEU A 168 11.02 -13.14 2.42
C LEU A 168 10.87 -13.44 3.92
N THR A 169 9.80 -14.16 4.30
CA THR A 169 9.44 -14.39 5.71
C THR A 169 10.28 -15.47 6.41
N LYS A 170 10.77 -16.48 5.66
CA LYS A 170 11.59 -17.57 6.25
C LYS A 170 13.05 -17.22 6.40
N LYS A 171 13.55 -16.23 5.65
CA LYS A 171 14.96 -15.84 5.72
C LYS A 171 15.21 -15.12 7.06
N PRO A 172 16.24 -15.50 7.85
CA PRO A 172 16.49 -14.92 9.17
C PRO A 172 17.15 -13.53 9.06
N LEU A 173 16.41 -12.56 8.52
CA LEU A 173 16.87 -11.20 8.28
C LEU A 173 16.68 -10.31 9.52
N ASN A 174 17.61 -9.38 9.74
CA ASN A 174 17.43 -8.34 10.74
C ASN A 174 16.78 -7.10 10.11
N VAL A 175 15.49 -7.20 9.81
CA VAL A 175 14.74 -6.20 9.05
C VAL A 175 14.80 -4.76 9.61
N LEU A 176 15.02 -4.58 10.92
CA LEU A 176 15.15 -3.25 11.55
C LEU A 176 16.59 -2.72 11.61
N ASP A 177 17.57 -3.48 11.11
CA ASP A 177 18.92 -2.98 10.94
C ASP A 177 19.04 -2.21 9.63
N GLN A 178 19.25 -0.90 9.77
CA GLN A 178 19.42 0.02 8.66
C GLN A 178 20.76 -0.13 7.93
N ARG A 179 21.67 -0.96 8.44
CA ARG A 179 22.98 -1.25 7.81
C ARG A 179 23.00 -2.57 7.06
N ASP A 180 21.95 -3.37 7.21
CA ASP A 180 21.82 -4.67 6.58
C ASP A 180 21.34 -4.47 5.14
N THR A 181 22.29 -4.52 4.20
CA THR A 181 22.03 -4.36 2.76
C THR A 181 21.36 -5.59 2.16
N GLU A 182 21.48 -6.75 2.79
CA GLU A 182 20.80 -7.97 2.35
C GLU A 182 19.28 -7.81 2.46
N VAL A 183 18.80 -7.02 3.42
CA VAL A 183 17.37 -6.66 3.53
C VAL A 183 16.92 -5.79 2.35
N ASP A 184 17.75 -4.85 1.90
CA ASP A 184 17.44 -4.00 0.74
C ASP A 184 17.32 -4.84 -0.53
N GLU A 185 18.30 -5.71 -0.78
CA GLU A 185 18.32 -6.62 -1.94
C GLU A 185 17.10 -7.56 -1.95
N GLU A 186 16.72 -8.12 -0.80
CA GLU A 186 15.55 -8.98 -0.69
C GLU A 186 14.23 -8.23 -0.87
N PHE A 187 14.15 -6.97 -0.41
CA PHE A 187 12.98 -6.13 -0.66
C PHE A 187 12.85 -5.80 -2.16
N GLU A 188 13.94 -5.41 -2.82
CA GLU A 188 13.95 -5.17 -4.26
C GLU A 188 13.49 -6.41 -5.04
N LEU A 189 14.05 -7.58 -4.73
CA LEU A 189 13.66 -8.85 -5.35
C LEU A 189 12.19 -9.19 -5.10
N PHE A 190 11.67 -8.89 -3.91
CA PHE A 190 10.25 -9.05 -3.60
C PHE A 190 9.37 -8.14 -4.50
N PHE A 191 9.72 -6.86 -4.64
CA PHE A 191 8.97 -5.94 -5.50
C PHE A 191 9.03 -6.32 -6.98
N GLU A 192 10.18 -6.81 -7.46
CA GLU A 192 10.30 -7.35 -8.83
C GLU A 192 9.35 -8.52 -9.07
N ARG A 193 9.23 -9.43 -8.11
CA ARG A 193 8.28 -10.56 -8.18
C ARG A 193 6.84 -10.10 -8.15
N MET A 194 6.50 -9.12 -7.30
CA MET A 194 5.15 -8.55 -7.27
C MET A 194 4.80 -7.86 -8.59
N LYS A 195 5.75 -7.16 -9.21
CA LYS A 195 5.57 -6.58 -10.55
C LYS A 195 5.35 -7.65 -11.62
N ALA A 196 6.09 -8.75 -11.58
CA ALA A 196 5.87 -9.88 -12.50
C ALA A 196 4.47 -10.50 -12.34
N ILE A 197 3.99 -10.62 -11.09
CA ILE A 197 2.62 -11.07 -10.80
C ILE A 197 1.59 -10.07 -11.34
N GLN A 198 1.82 -8.77 -11.20
CA GLN A 198 0.95 -7.73 -11.77
C GLN A 198 0.84 -7.85 -13.29
N THR A 199 1.96 -7.97 -13.99
CA THR A 199 1.96 -8.17 -15.46
C THR A 199 1.23 -9.46 -15.83
N GLY A 200 1.45 -10.55 -15.10
CA GLY A 200 0.73 -11.81 -15.33
C GLY A 200 -0.78 -11.70 -15.09
N LEU A 201 -1.23 -10.88 -14.13
CA LEU A 201 -2.65 -10.59 -13.91
C LEU A 201 -3.26 -9.81 -15.07
N GLU A 202 -2.57 -8.78 -15.56
CA GLU A 202 -3.01 -7.98 -16.71
C GLU A 202 -3.09 -8.83 -18.00
N GLU A 203 -2.11 -9.71 -18.22
CA GLU A 203 -2.10 -10.66 -19.34
C GLU A 203 -3.23 -11.69 -19.23
N LEU A 204 -3.47 -12.23 -18.04
CA LEU A 204 -4.58 -13.15 -17.79
C LEU A 204 -5.93 -12.45 -18.05
N PHE A 205 -6.09 -11.22 -17.55
CA PHE A 205 -7.28 -10.41 -17.78
C PHE A 205 -7.53 -10.17 -19.27
N ALA A 206 -6.49 -9.74 -20.00
CA ALA A 206 -6.57 -9.51 -21.44
C ALA A 206 -6.95 -10.81 -22.18
N SER A 207 -6.24 -11.91 -21.93
CA SER A 207 -6.51 -13.20 -22.60
C SER A 207 -7.92 -13.73 -22.35
N LYS A 208 -8.47 -13.55 -21.15
CA LYS A 208 -9.86 -13.90 -20.84
C LYS A 208 -10.84 -13.05 -21.63
N LEU A 209 -10.60 -11.73 -21.76
CA LEU A 209 -11.45 -10.87 -22.59
C LEU A 209 -11.36 -11.15 -24.09
N ASP A 210 -10.20 -11.61 -24.58
CA ASP A 210 -10.02 -12.02 -25.98
C ASP A 210 -10.87 -13.23 -26.36
N LEU A 211 -11.04 -14.17 -25.44
CA LEU A 211 -11.74 -15.43 -25.67
C LEU A 211 -13.27 -15.30 -25.60
N ILE A 212 -13.79 -14.19 -25.08
CA ILE A 212 -15.22 -14.04 -24.80
C ILE A 212 -15.96 -13.46 -26.01
N PRO A 213 -16.90 -14.22 -26.62
CA PRO A 213 -17.66 -13.74 -27.76
C PRO A 213 -18.86 -12.87 -27.36
N SER A 214 -19.23 -12.84 -26.07
CA SER A 214 -20.41 -12.14 -25.56
C SER A 214 -20.05 -10.95 -24.68
N ALA A 215 -20.58 -9.77 -24.98
CA ALA A 215 -20.43 -8.56 -24.18
C ALA A 215 -20.90 -8.76 -22.73
N GLN A 216 -21.98 -9.51 -22.52
CA GLN A 216 -22.50 -9.80 -21.17
C GLN A 216 -21.49 -10.60 -20.34
N MET A 217 -20.89 -11.65 -20.93
CA MET A 217 -19.85 -12.43 -20.27
C MET A 217 -18.58 -11.60 -20.04
N ALA A 218 -18.24 -10.70 -20.96
CA ALA A 218 -17.08 -9.82 -20.83
C ALA A 218 -17.25 -8.89 -19.62
N ILE A 219 -18.43 -8.29 -19.44
CA ILE A 219 -18.75 -7.44 -18.28
C ILE A 219 -18.64 -8.23 -16.97
N GLN A 220 -19.13 -9.47 -16.93
CA GLN A 220 -19.01 -10.32 -15.73
C GLN A 220 -17.54 -10.58 -15.36
N VAL A 221 -16.69 -10.85 -16.34
CA VAL A 221 -15.25 -11.03 -16.11
C VAL A 221 -14.60 -9.73 -15.66
N ILE A 222 -14.94 -8.59 -16.26
CA ILE A 222 -14.43 -7.28 -15.82
C ILE A 222 -14.77 -7.03 -14.37
N GLN A 223 -16.03 -7.25 -13.98
CA GLN A 223 -16.46 -7.08 -12.58
C GLN A 223 -15.75 -8.04 -11.62
N GLN A 224 -15.48 -9.28 -12.02
CA GLN A 224 -14.72 -10.23 -11.20
C GLN A 224 -13.27 -9.77 -10.96
N PHE A 225 -12.61 -9.24 -11.99
CA PHE A 225 -11.25 -8.71 -11.86
C PHE A 225 -11.19 -7.36 -11.15
N ASP A 226 -12.21 -6.50 -11.31
CA ASP A 226 -12.34 -5.22 -10.62
C ASP A 226 -12.47 -5.41 -9.09
N GLN A 227 -13.16 -6.49 -8.67
CA GLN A 227 -13.25 -6.86 -7.25
C GLN A 227 -11.89 -7.17 -6.61
N LEU A 228 -10.89 -7.59 -7.40
CA LEU A 228 -9.53 -7.81 -6.89
C LEU A 228 -8.78 -6.50 -6.64
N ARG A 229 -9.12 -5.41 -7.33
CA ARG A 229 -8.40 -4.13 -7.30
C ARG A 229 -6.90 -4.24 -7.62
N LEU A 230 -6.52 -5.22 -8.45
CA LEU A 230 -5.12 -5.48 -8.82
C LEU A 230 -4.81 -5.16 -10.30
N VAL A 231 -5.83 -4.87 -11.10
CA VAL A 231 -5.71 -4.60 -12.55
C VAL A 231 -6.44 -3.30 -12.93
N GLU A 232 -6.46 -2.32 -12.04
CA GLU A 232 -7.19 -1.04 -12.20
C GLU A 232 -6.86 -0.33 -13.53
N SER A 233 -5.60 -0.40 -13.95
CA SER A 233 -5.07 0.09 -15.24
C SER A 233 -5.75 -0.53 -16.46
N ALA A 234 -6.20 -1.78 -16.35
CA ALA A 234 -6.76 -2.56 -17.46
C ALA A 234 -8.30 -2.56 -17.47
N ILE A 235 -8.96 -2.17 -16.38
CA ILE A 235 -10.43 -2.20 -16.26
C ILE A 235 -11.12 -1.30 -17.29
N GLU A 236 -10.72 -0.03 -17.40
CA GLU A 236 -11.31 0.92 -18.36
C GLU A 236 -11.13 0.47 -19.83
N PRO A 237 -9.92 0.08 -20.28
CA PRO A 237 -9.74 -0.56 -21.59
C PRO A 237 -10.61 -1.80 -21.80
N GLY A 238 -10.81 -2.60 -20.75
CA GLY A 238 -11.68 -3.78 -20.78
C GLY A 238 -13.14 -3.42 -21.07
N TYR A 239 -13.68 -2.40 -20.41
CA TYR A 239 -15.04 -1.91 -20.68
C TYR A 239 -15.21 -1.39 -22.10
N PHE A 240 -14.21 -0.66 -22.62
CA PHE A 240 -14.24 -0.19 -24.01
C PHE A 240 -14.31 -1.36 -25.01
N ARG A 241 -13.55 -2.44 -24.74
CA ARG A 241 -13.60 -3.66 -25.55
C ARG A 241 -14.96 -4.34 -25.48
N ALA A 242 -15.57 -4.44 -24.30
CA ALA A 242 -16.90 -4.99 -24.13
C ALA A 242 -17.97 -4.19 -24.90
N LEU A 243 -17.85 -2.85 -24.93
CA LEU A 243 -18.73 -1.98 -25.71
C LEU A 243 -18.60 -2.22 -27.22
N ILE A 244 -17.37 -2.39 -27.73
CA ILE A 244 -17.15 -2.75 -29.14
C ILE A 244 -17.83 -4.09 -29.46
N GLN A 245 -17.70 -5.08 -28.58
CA GLN A 245 -18.33 -6.38 -28.77
C GLN A 245 -19.85 -6.28 -28.76
N PHE A 246 -20.41 -5.47 -27.85
CA PHE A 246 -21.85 -5.21 -27.78
C PHE A 246 -22.37 -4.54 -29.06
N SER A 247 -21.63 -3.58 -29.63
CA SER A 247 -21.99 -2.97 -30.91
C SER A 247 -22.06 -4.01 -32.04
N LYS A 248 -21.10 -4.94 -32.10
CA LYS A 248 -21.11 -6.02 -33.09
C LYS A 248 -22.31 -6.96 -32.93
N GLU A 249 -22.69 -7.26 -31.68
CA GLU A 249 -23.88 -8.07 -31.37
C GLU A 249 -25.16 -7.36 -31.80
N ILE A 250 -25.30 -6.06 -31.53
CA ILE A 250 -26.44 -5.26 -32.01
C ILE A 250 -26.52 -5.30 -33.53
N ASP A 251 -25.41 -5.10 -34.22
CA ASP A 251 -25.38 -5.15 -35.69
C ASP A 251 -25.79 -6.53 -36.23
N GLN A 252 -25.38 -7.61 -35.56
CA GLN A 252 -25.77 -8.97 -35.92
C GLN A 252 -27.27 -9.19 -35.75
N VAL A 253 -27.83 -8.75 -34.61
CA VAL A 253 -29.28 -8.84 -34.36
C VAL A 253 -30.05 -8.01 -35.38
N ALA A 254 -29.60 -6.80 -35.70
CA ALA A 254 -30.24 -5.94 -36.69
C ALA A 254 -30.27 -6.59 -38.08
N ARG A 255 -29.17 -7.22 -38.49
CA ARG A 255 -29.10 -8.00 -39.75
C ARG A 255 -30.07 -9.17 -39.74
N GLU A 256 -30.10 -9.94 -38.64
CA GLU A 256 -30.95 -11.12 -38.53
C GLU A 256 -32.43 -10.78 -38.51
N TYR A 257 -32.81 -9.70 -37.81
CA TYR A 257 -34.16 -9.15 -37.81
C TYR A 257 -34.58 -8.71 -39.22
N LYS A 258 -33.71 -7.98 -39.94
CA LYS A 258 -34.00 -7.53 -41.30
C LYS A 258 -34.21 -8.71 -42.27
N LYS A 259 -33.48 -9.81 -42.07
CA LYS A 259 -33.58 -11.03 -42.90
C LYS A 259 -34.88 -11.80 -42.70
N HIS A 260 -35.40 -11.84 -41.46
CA HIS A 260 -36.58 -12.64 -41.10
C HIS A 260 -37.86 -11.84 -40.89
N LYS A 261 -37.83 -10.51 -41.12
CA LYS A 261 -38.98 -9.61 -40.90
C LYS A 261 -40.24 -10.04 -41.66
N ASP A 262 -40.09 -10.51 -42.90
CA ASP A 262 -41.23 -10.79 -43.78
C ASP A 262 -41.78 -12.23 -43.61
N GLN A 263 -40.95 -13.16 -43.12
CA GLN A 263 -41.33 -14.54 -42.79
C GLN A 263 -40.59 -15.01 -41.52
N PRO A 264 -41.04 -14.59 -40.32
CA PRO A 264 -40.45 -15.04 -39.07
C PRO A 264 -40.77 -16.53 -38.84
N ALA A 265 -39.82 -17.27 -38.26
CA ALA A 265 -40.04 -18.67 -37.87
C ALA A 265 -41.00 -18.73 -36.68
N ILE A 266 -42.28 -19.00 -36.96
CA ILE A 266 -43.34 -19.06 -35.94
C ILE A 266 -43.30 -20.42 -35.23
N PRO A 267 -43.37 -20.47 -33.88
CA PRO A 267 -43.50 -21.72 -33.13
C PRO A 267 -44.74 -22.52 -33.54
N TRP A 268 -44.64 -23.85 -33.47
CA TRP A 268 -45.60 -24.81 -34.06
C TRP A 268 -47.05 -24.73 -33.54
N ASP A 269 -47.31 -23.92 -32.51
CA ASP A 269 -48.63 -23.80 -31.86
C ASP A 269 -49.11 -22.33 -31.74
N MET A 270 -48.61 -21.44 -32.60
CA MET A 270 -48.95 -20.00 -32.56
C MET A 270 -49.73 -19.49 -33.78
N PRO A 271 -50.75 -18.64 -33.56
CA PRO A 271 -51.42 -17.91 -34.64
C PRO A 271 -50.43 -17.02 -35.41
N PRO A 272 -50.57 -16.87 -36.74
CA PRO A 272 -49.56 -16.21 -37.58
C PRO A 272 -49.21 -14.78 -37.15
N VAL A 273 -50.21 -13.98 -36.77
CA VAL A 273 -50.01 -12.58 -36.37
C VAL A 273 -49.37 -12.51 -34.97
N ALA A 274 -49.89 -13.27 -34.00
CA ALA A 274 -49.38 -13.27 -32.64
C ALA A 274 -47.96 -13.85 -32.55
N GLY A 275 -47.68 -14.94 -33.28
CA GLY A 275 -46.35 -15.54 -33.38
C GLY A 275 -45.33 -14.62 -34.04
N SER A 276 -45.71 -13.91 -35.11
CA SER A 276 -44.83 -12.94 -35.78
C SER A 276 -44.46 -11.77 -34.87
N VAL A 277 -45.44 -11.24 -34.11
CA VAL A 277 -45.20 -10.16 -33.13
C VAL A 277 -44.28 -10.64 -32.00
N GLN A 278 -44.51 -11.85 -31.48
CA GLN A 278 -43.71 -12.40 -30.40
C GLN A 278 -42.25 -12.66 -30.81
N VAL A 279 -42.01 -13.22 -31.99
CA VAL A 279 -40.64 -13.44 -32.52
C VAL A 279 -39.95 -12.10 -32.78
N SER A 280 -40.66 -11.13 -33.35
CA SER A 280 -40.12 -9.78 -33.60
C SER A 280 -39.78 -9.04 -32.30
N MET A 281 -40.64 -9.14 -31.28
CA MET A 281 -40.36 -8.62 -29.93
C MET A 281 -39.20 -9.36 -29.28
N ALA A 282 -39.13 -10.69 -29.36
CA ALA A 282 -38.04 -11.46 -28.77
C ALA A 282 -36.68 -11.15 -29.43
N GLN A 283 -36.65 -10.92 -30.75
CA GLN A 283 -35.44 -10.52 -31.48
C GLN A 283 -35.02 -9.08 -31.14
N ALA A 284 -35.96 -8.13 -31.13
CA ALA A 284 -35.66 -6.72 -30.85
C ALA A 284 -35.38 -6.45 -29.35
N ILE A 285 -36.21 -7.00 -28.46
CA ILE A 285 -36.13 -6.77 -27.00
C ILE A 285 -35.14 -7.74 -26.35
N GLY A 286 -34.98 -8.97 -26.84
CA GLY A 286 -34.04 -9.94 -26.28
C GLY A 286 -32.57 -9.59 -26.52
N ALA A 287 -32.27 -8.82 -27.57
CA ALA A 287 -30.95 -8.21 -27.76
C ALA A 287 -30.72 -7.02 -26.83
N TYR A 288 -31.74 -6.17 -26.65
CA TYR A 288 -31.70 -5.03 -25.74
C TYR A 288 -31.62 -5.45 -24.26
N ARG A 289 -32.37 -6.48 -23.84
CA ARG A 289 -32.37 -7.00 -22.45
C ARG A 289 -31.11 -7.78 -22.09
N ARG A 290 -30.44 -8.45 -23.04
CA ARG A 290 -29.16 -9.12 -22.78
C ARG A 290 -28.00 -8.16 -22.51
N GLY A 291 -28.11 -6.91 -22.99
CA GLY A 291 -27.16 -5.84 -22.66
C GLY A 291 -27.54 -4.96 -21.44
N ILE A 292 -28.81 -4.94 -21.02
CA ILE A 292 -29.31 -3.99 -20.00
C ILE A 292 -29.70 -4.66 -18.67
N LEU A 293 -29.96 -5.97 -18.64
CA LEU A 293 -30.21 -6.68 -17.38
C LEU A 293 -28.89 -7.07 -16.71
N VAL A 294 -28.20 -6.07 -16.20
CA VAL A 294 -27.24 -6.17 -15.10
C VAL A 294 -28.01 -5.77 -13.83
N PRO A 295 -28.16 -6.64 -12.82
CA PRO A 295 -28.42 -6.18 -11.45
C PRO A 295 -27.20 -5.46 -10.87
#